data_AF-A0A235FI14-F1
#
_entry.id   AF-A0A235FI14-F1
#
_cell.length_a   1.000
_cell.length_b   1.000
_cell.length_c   1.000
_cell.angle_alpha   90.00
_cell.angle_beta   90.00
_cell.angle_gamma   90.00
#
_symmetry.space_group_name_H-M   'P 1'
#
loop_
_entity.id
_entity.type
_entity.pdbx_description
1 polymer ?
#
loop_
_entity_poly.entity_id
_entity_poly.type
_entity_poly.pdbx_seq_one_letter_code
_entity_poly.pdbx_strand_id
1 'polypeptide(L)'
;MSFVSDAPLPLPGMPDSIPATPAFQMTLIGQAQPVRIPERLWRSWLDDPAVVARFESKRYRRQHHQCWPWIAGVSSTGHGSFRAASLPGPSRRGTVPAHLFAYQLEYRVIPRLGWSNTDDAVLRHQCDFAGCVNPAYMLLGTNRTNSSEYDLRVAIFPVHWPMSADRPAAHGPSPTPSAAVSTATRIST
;
A
#
# COMPACT_ATOMS: atom_id res chain seq x y z
N MET A 1 -35.92 -22.64 -9.79
CA MET A 1 -35.21 -21.37 -9.55
C MET A 1 -33.75 -21.73 -9.30
N SER A 2 -32.90 -21.56 -10.31
CA SER A 2 -31.49 -21.95 -10.23
C SER A 2 -30.70 -20.73 -9.76
N PHE A 3 -30.04 -20.84 -8.60
CA PHE A 3 -29.12 -19.83 -8.12
C PHE A 3 -27.88 -19.88 -9.02
N VAL A 4 -27.70 -18.88 -9.88
CA VAL A 4 -26.42 -18.65 -10.56
C VAL A 4 -25.44 -18.23 -9.47
N SER A 5 -24.47 -19.10 -9.20
CA SER A 5 -23.35 -18.78 -8.31
C SER A 5 -22.45 -17.80 -9.08
N ASP A 6 -22.62 -16.51 -8.80
CA ASP A 6 -21.79 -15.44 -9.37
C ASP A 6 -20.43 -15.47 -8.66
N ALA A 7 -19.57 -16.40 -9.09
CA ALA A 7 -18.20 -16.46 -8.61
C ALA A 7 -17.49 -15.18 -9.09
N PRO A 8 -16.83 -14.41 -8.19
CA PRO A 8 -16.10 -13.23 -8.60
C PRO A 8 -15.08 -13.60 -9.68
N LEU A 9 -15.10 -12.88 -10.80
CA LEU A 9 -14.10 -13.04 -11.84
C LEU A 9 -12.69 -12.90 -11.23
N PRO A 10 -11.71 -13.73 -11.64
CA PRO A 10 -10.36 -13.63 -11.14
C PRO A 10 -9.79 -12.23 -11.42
N LEU A 11 -9.16 -11.64 -10.40
CA LEU A 11 -8.50 -10.35 -10.54
C LEU A 11 -7.37 -10.47 -11.59
N PRO A 12 -7.19 -9.46 -12.48
CA PRO A 12 -6.14 -9.49 -13.49
C PRO A 12 -4.76 -9.77 -12.87
N GLY A 13 -4.04 -10.78 -13.39
CA GLY A 13 -2.70 -11.16 -12.95
C GLY A 13 -2.64 -12.22 -11.84
N MET A 14 -3.77 -12.63 -11.27
CA MET A 14 -3.83 -13.81 -10.39
C MET A 14 -4.03 -15.09 -11.22
N PRO A 15 -3.40 -16.22 -10.86
CA PRO A 15 -3.78 -17.51 -11.43
C PRO A 15 -5.27 -17.81 -11.17
N ASP A 16 -5.88 -18.62 -12.04
CA ASP A 16 -7.29 -18.99 -11.92
C ASP A 16 -7.63 -19.44 -10.49
N SER A 17 -8.69 -18.87 -9.95
CA SER A 17 -9.14 -19.13 -8.58
C SER A 17 -9.74 -20.53 -8.52
N ILE A 18 -8.97 -21.51 -8.01
CA ILE A 18 -9.57 -22.78 -7.56
C ILE A 18 -10.57 -22.42 -6.45
N PRO A 19 -11.84 -22.85 -6.52
CA PRO A 19 -12.82 -22.55 -5.49
C PRO A 19 -12.31 -23.09 -4.16
N ALA A 20 -11.85 -22.17 -3.31
CA ALA A 20 -11.42 -22.51 -1.98
C ALA A 20 -12.69 -22.83 -1.16
N THR A 21 -12.82 -24.09 -0.74
CA THR A 21 -13.49 -24.44 0.53
C THR A 21 -13.08 -23.40 1.57
N PRO A 22 -13.96 -22.96 2.50
CA PRO A 22 -13.61 -21.92 3.48
C PRO A 22 -12.33 -22.31 4.20
N ALA A 23 -11.21 -21.78 3.71
CA ALA A 23 -9.90 -22.27 4.07
C ALA A 23 -9.57 -21.64 5.42
N PHE A 24 -9.91 -22.36 6.48
CA PHE A 24 -9.13 -22.28 7.71
C PHE A 24 -7.71 -22.66 7.34
N GLN A 25 -6.80 -21.68 7.41
CA GLN A 25 -5.37 -21.93 7.32
C GLN A 25 -4.97 -22.71 8.58
N MET A 26 -5.01 -24.04 8.53
CA MET A 26 -4.26 -24.86 9.46
C MET A 26 -2.81 -24.84 9.03
N THR A 27 -2.01 -24.00 9.69
CA THR A 27 -0.56 -24.10 9.65
C THR A 27 -0.12 -25.25 10.55
N LEU A 28 0.35 -26.35 9.96
CA LEU A 28 1.25 -27.26 10.65
C LEU A 28 2.52 -26.46 10.98
N ILE A 29 2.64 -26.02 12.23
CA ILE A 29 3.83 -25.35 12.80
C ILE A 29 4.06 -23.90 12.32
N GLY A 30 3.16 -22.99 12.70
CA GLY A 30 3.42 -21.54 12.62
C GLY A 30 2.15 -20.75 12.93
N GLN A 31 2.16 -19.83 13.88
CA GLN A 31 0.96 -19.05 14.24
C GLN A 31 0.43 -18.32 12.99
N ALA A 32 -0.89 -18.43 12.73
CA ALA A 32 -1.53 -17.75 11.60
C ALA A 32 -1.24 -16.25 11.67
N GLN A 33 -0.56 -15.72 10.65
CA GLN A 33 -0.26 -14.29 10.60
C GLN A 33 -1.56 -13.53 10.25
N PRO A 34 -1.98 -12.56 11.06
CA PRO A 34 -3.23 -11.86 10.83
C PRO A 34 -3.14 -11.03 9.55
N VAL A 35 -4.18 -11.12 8.72
CA VAL A 35 -4.43 -10.16 7.63
C VAL A 35 -4.44 -8.76 8.27
N ARG A 36 -3.51 -7.88 7.86
CA ARG A 36 -3.34 -6.57 8.52
C ARG A 36 -4.59 -5.71 8.49
N ILE A 37 -5.38 -5.80 7.42
CA ILE A 37 -6.64 -5.09 7.25
C ILE A 37 -7.65 -6.08 6.65
N PRO A 38 -8.63 -6.56 7.44
CA PRO A 38 -9.67 -7.45 6.94
C PRO A 38 -10.45 -6.88 5.75
N GLU A 39 -10.86 -7.74 4.83
CA GLU A 39 -11.69 -7.42 3.65
C GLU A 39 -12.87 -6.49 4.00
N ARG A 40 -13.59 -6.79 5.09
CA ARG A 40 -14.75 -5.99 5.54
C ARG A 40 -14.40 -4.51 5.78
N LEU A 41 -13.20 -4.22 6.28
CA LEU A 41 -12.76 -2.83 6.50
C LEU A 41 -12.44 -2.15 5.17
N TRP A 42 -11.76 -2.86 4.26
CA TRP A 42 -11.53 -2.35 2.91
C TRP A 42 -12.84 -2.01 2.20
N ARG A 43 -13.82 -2.92 2.21
CA ARG A 43 -15.16 -2.65 1.65
C ARG A 43 -15.76 -1.39 2.27
N SER A 44 -15.79 -1.31 3.61
CA SER A 44 -16.36 -0.16 4.30
C SER A 44 -15.72 1.18 3.94
N TRP A 45 -14.43 1.22 3.65
CA TRP A 45 -13.73 2.44 3.28
C TRP A 45 -13.86 2.81 1.80
N LEU A 46 -13.99 1.81 0.93
CA LEU A 46 -14.18 2.03 -0.51
C LEU A 46 -15.61 2.47 -0.82
N ASP A 47 -16.59 2.00 -0.03
CA ASP A 47 -18.00 2.34 -0.18
C ASP A 47 -18.37 3.67 0.52
N ASP A 48 -17.48 4.22 1.38
CA ASP A 48 -17.71 5.50 2.07
C ASP A 48 -17.31 6.69 1.17
N PRO A 49 -18.27 7.52 0.71
CA PRO A 49 -17.99 8.64 -0.18
C PRO A 49 -17.08 9.71 0.46
N ALA A 50 -17.09 9.87 1.78
CA ALA A 50 -16.20 10.82 2.45
C ALA A 50 -14.75 10.34 2.44
N VAL A 51 -14.52 9.02 2.51
CA VAL A 51 -13.19 8.42 2.41
C VAL A 51 -12.67 8.51 0.97
N VAL A 52 -13.51 8.19 -0.01
CA VAL A 52 -13.19 8.32 -1.43
C VAL A 52 -12.86 9.77 -1.78
N ALA A 53 -13.67 10.75 -1.35
CA ALA A 53 -13.40 12.17 -1.59
C ALA A 53 -12.05 12.62 -0.98
N ARG A 54 -11.72 12.12 0.22
CA ARG A 54 -10.41 12.39 0.85
C ARG A 54 -9.26 11.81 0.04
N PHE A 55 -9.41 10.60 -0.51
CA PHE A 55 -8.42 10.01 -1.39
C PHE A 55 -8.25 10.83 -2.67
N GLU A 56 -9.35 11.17 -3.34
CA GLU A 56 -9.34 11.93 -4.59
C GLU A 56 -8.70 13.31 -4.44
N SER A 57 -8.96 14.00 -3.32
CA SER A 57 -8.34 15.31 -3.03
C SER A 57 -6.80 15.28 -2.92
N LYS A 58 -6.21 14.09 -2.84
CA LYS A 58 -4.77 13.86 -2.63
C LYS A 58 -4.10 13.15 -3.80
N ARG A 59 -4.83 12.96 -4.91
CA ARG A 59 -4.32 12.39 -6.15
C ARG A 59 -4.34 13.44 -7.25
N TYR A 60 -3.21 13.63 -7.89
CA TYR A 60 -3.15 14.39 -9.13
C TYR A 60 -3.41 13.47 -10.32
N ARG A 61 -4.62 13.54 -10.90
CA ARG A 61 -4.97 12.77 -12.10
C ARG A 61 -4.32 13.39 -13.33
N ARG A 62 -3.66 12.52 -14.11
CA ARG A 62 -3.08 12.82 -15.43
C ARG A 62 -3.78 11.95 -16.49
N GLN A 63 -3.25 11.92 -17.70
CA GLN A 63 -3.74 11.00 -18.73
C GLN A 63 -3.65 9.54 -18.26
N HIS A 64 -4.46 8.65 -18.84
CA HIS A 64 -4.55 7.25 -18.41
C HIS A 64 -3.22 6.48 -18.54
N HIS A 65 -2.41 6.82 -19.55
CA HIS A 65 -1.08 6.28 -19.79
C HIS A 65 0.02 7.09 -19.11
N GLN A 66 -0.29 7.80 -18.02
CA GLN A 66 0.68 8.54 -17.23
C GLN A 66 0.52 8.19 -15.77
N CYS A 67 1.61 8.27 -15.02
CA CYS A 67 1.54 8.16 -13.56
C CYS A 67 0.58 9.22 -12.99
N TRP A 68 -0.21 8.85 -11.99
CA TRP A 68 -1.02 9.77 -11.21
C TRP A 68 -0.30 10.00 -9.88
N PRO A 69 0.41 11.13 -9.67
CA PRO A 69 1.15 11.36 -8.44
C PRO A 69 0.23 11.49 -7.23
N TRP A 70 0.66 10.83 -6.15
CA TRP A 70 0.17 11.11 -4.81
C TRP A 70 0.77 12.41 -4.29
N ILE A 71 -0.06 13.32 -3.77
CA ILE A 71 0.36 14.67 -3.36
C ILE A 71 0.18 14.92 -1.85
N ALA A 72 0.07 13.86 -1.04
CA ALA A 72 0.00 13.96 0.42
C ALA A 72 1.13 13.16 1.09
N GLY A 73 0.94 12.74 2.34
CA GLY A 73 1.98 12.07 3.13
C GLY A 73 2.60 10.87 2.42
N VAL A 74 3.92 10.89 2.30
CA VAL A 74 4.77 9.83 1.72
C VAL A 74 5.73 9.28 2.78
N SER A 75 6.07 8.00 2.67
CA SER A 75 7.14 7.39 3.48
C SER A 75 8.52 7.79 2.96
N SER A 76 9.57 7.46 3.73
CA SER A 76 10.97 7.53 3.26
C SER A 76 11.28 6.62 2.07
N THR A 77 10.38 5.68 1.75
CA THR A 77 10.46 4.83 0.55
C THR A 77 9.62 5.37 -0.62
N GLY A 78 9.12 6.61 -0.52
CA GLY A 78 8.33 7.28 -1.56
C GLY A 78 6.88 6.80 -1.68
N HIS A 79 6.43 5.85 -0.85
CA HIS A 79 5.08 5.31 -0.93
C HIS A 79 4.06 6.25 -0.28
N GLY A 80 3.03 6.63 -1.03
CA GLY A 80 1.92 7.43 -0.53
C GLY A 80 1.07 6.68 0.50
N SER A 81 0.57 7.40 1.50
CA SER A 81 -0.40 6.88 2.46
C SER A 81 -1.41 7.95 2.88
N PHE A 82 -2.58 7.51 3.36
CA PHE A 82 -3.56 8.40 3.99
C PHE A 82 -4.39 7.68 5.03
N ARG A 83 -5.03 8.47 5.88
CA ARG A 83 -5.99 7.98 6.86
C ARG A 83 -7.36 7.78 6.20
N ALA A 84 -7.78 6.54 6.02
CA ALA A 84 -9.13 6.15 5.62
C ALA A 84 -10.11 6.35 6.77
N ALA A 85 -9.77 5.88 7.99
CA ALA A 85 -10.64 6.01 9.16
C ALA A 85 -9.89 6.41 10.44
N SER A 86 -10.64 6.93 11.41
CA SER A 86 -10.17 7.09 12.79
C SER A 86 -10.64 5.91 13.62
N LEU A 87 -9.81 4.87 13.72
CA LEU A 87 -10.08 3.73 14.59
C LEU A 87 -9.47 3.97 15.99
N PRO A 88 -10.16 3.59 17.08
CA PRO A 88 -9.58 3.60 18.41
C PRO A 88 -8.47 2.54 18.53
N GLY A 89 -7.47 2.80 19.37
CA GLY A 89 -6.39 1.84 19.68
C GLY A 89 -4.97 2.25 19.24
N PRO A 90 -3.94 1.53 19.71
CA PRO A 90 -2.53 1.94 19.61
C PRO A 90 -1.83 1.63 18.28
N SER A 91 -2.27 0.66 17.47
CA SER A 91 -1.57 0.29 16.22
C SER A 91 -2.35 0.68 14.95
N ARG A 92 -1.70 1.51 14.12
CA ARG A 92 -2.08 1.93 12.75
C ARG A 92 -3.57 2.25 12.53
N ARG A 93 -3.99 3.34 13.16
CA ARG A 93 -5.25 4.09 13.01
C ARG A 93 -5.69 4.26 11.54
N GLY A 94 -6.43 3.28 10.99
CA GLY A 94 -7.09 3.34 9.68
C GLY A 94 -6.26 3.95 8.55
N THR A 95 -4.93 3.85 8.62
CA THR A 95 -4.01 4.47 7.66
C THR A 95 -3.61 3.41 6.66
N VAL A 96 -3.83 3.69 5.39
CA VAL A 96 -3.70 2.74 4.29
C VAL A 96 -2.71 3.26 3.25
N PRO A 97 -1.97 2.37 2.57
CA PRO A 97 -1.19 2.75 1.39
C PRO A 97 -2.11 3.28 0.29
N ALA A 98 -1.74 4.41 -0.30
CA ALA A 98 -2.57 5.10 -1.28
C ALA A 98 -2.70 4.31 -2.59
N HIS A 99 -1.63 3.62 -3.01
CA HIS A 99 -1.65 2.81 -4.24
C HIS A 99 -2.59 1.60 -4.11
N LEU A 100 -2.60 0.92 -2.95
CA LEU A 100 -3.54 -0.18 -2.69
C LEU A 100 -4.99 0.31 -2.70
N PHE A 101 -5.25 1.47 -2.07
CA PHE A 101 -6.59 2.06 -2.09
C PHE A 101 -7.03 2.39 -3.52
N ALA A 102 -6.15 2.98 -4.33
CA ALA A 102 -6.44 3.33 -5.72
C ALA A 102 -6.81 2.10 -6.56
N TYR A 103 -6.03 1.02 -6.44
CA TYR A 103 -6.28 -0.22 -7.17
C TYR A 103 -7.57 -0.89 -6.73
N GLN A 104 -7.81 -1.01 -5.43
CA GLN A 104 -9.02 -1.65 -4.95
C GLN A 104 -10.29 -0.82 -5.18
N LEU A 105 -10.17 0.50 -5.30
CA LEU A 105 -11.27 1.37 -5.71
C LEU A 105 -11.70 1.08 -7.16
N GLU A 106 -10.73 0.84 -8.05
CA GLU A 106 -10.98 0.53 -9.47
C GLU A 106 -11.41 -0.93 -9.68
N TYR A 107 -10.66 -1.87 -9.09
CA TYR A 107 -10.75 -3.31 -9.40
C TYR A 107 -11.36 -4.14 -8.28
N ARG A 108 -11.97 -3.50 -7.27
CA ARG A 108 -12.58 -4.13 -6.07
C ARG A 108 -11.55 -4.68 -5.08
N VAL A 109 -12.07 -5.14 -3.94
CA VAL A 109 -11.25 -5.56 -2.79
C VAL A 109 -10.48 -6.82 -3.10
N ILE A 110 -9.19 -6.82 -2.75
CA ILE A 110 -8.35 -8.00 -2.74
C ILE A 110 -8.60 -8.72 -1.39
N PRO A 111 -9.19 -9.93 -1.37
CA PRO A 111 -9.64 -10.57 -0.13
C PRO A 111 -8.50 -10.91 0.83
N ARG A 112 -7.31 -11.18 0.29
CA ARG A 112 -6.11 -11.53 1.08
C ARG A 112 -4.90 -10.78 0.54
N LEU A 113 -4.63 -9.63 1.14
CA LEU A 113 -3.34 -8.95 1.02
C LEU A 113 -2.44 -9.38 2.18
N GLY A 114 -1.26 -9.88 1.84
CA GLY A 114 -0.20 -10.22 2.77
C GLY A 114 1.14 -9.77 2.21
N TRP A 115 2.17 -9.78 3.04
CA TRP A 115 3.54 -9.46 2.59
C TRP A 115 4.60 -10.31 3.28
N SER A 116 4.19 -11.25 4.12
CA SER A 116 5.08 -12.05 4.95
C SER A 116 5.37 -13.41 4.33
N ASN A 117 4.41 -13.96 3.59
CA ASN A 117 4.56 -15.24 2.89
C ASN A 117 4.92 -15.01 1.43
N THR A 118 5.68 -15.94 0.87
CA THR A 118 6.20 -15.88 -0.49
C THR A 118 5.09 -15.83 -1.54
N ASP A 119 3.96 -16.48 -1.26
CA ASP A 119 2.83 -16.55 -2.18
C ASP A 119 1.67 -15.59 -1.78
N ASP A 120 1.93 -14.68 -0.83
CA ASP A 120 0.97 -13.62 -0.49
C ASP A 120 0.75 -12.71 -1.71
N ALA A 121 -0.52 -12.32 -1.94
CA ALA A 121 -0.84 -11.37 -2.99
C ALA A 121 -0.29 -9.98 -2.62
N VAL A 122 0.47 -9.40 -3.55
CA VAL A 122 1.03 -8.06 -3.47
C VAL A 122 0.75 -7.27 -4.73
N LEU A 123 0.64 -5.96 -4.56
CA LEU A 123 0.49 -5.05 -5.67
C LEU A 123 1.84 -4.46 -6.05
N ARG A 124 2.21 -4.55 -7.33
CA ARG A 124 3.48 -4.06 -7.87
C ARG A 124 3.26 -2.92 -8.85
N HIS A 125 4.18 -1.96 -8.85
CA HIS A 125 4.23 -0.92 -9.87
C HIS A 125 4.87 -1.44 -11.16
N GLN A 126 4.29 -1.07 -12.30
CA GLN A 126 4.89 -1.25 -13.62
C GLN A 126 5.79 -0.06 -14.00
N CYS A 127 5.58 1.10 -13.38
CA CYS A 127 6.26 2.36 -13.70
C CYS A 127 7.43 2.72 -12.77
N ASP A 128 7.72 1.88 -11.77
CA ASP A 128 8.77 2.09 -10.75
C ASP A 128 8.77 3.46 -10.06
N PHE A 129 7.59 4.09 -10.02
CA PHE A 129 7.34 5.32 -9.28
C PHE A 129 6.45 5.00 -8.07
N ALA A 130 7.07 4.90 -6.88
CA ALA A 130 6.39 4.56 -5.63
C ALA A 130 5.26 5.54 -5.23
N GLY A 131 5.33 6.78 -5.72
CA GLY A 131 4.29 7.80 -5.54
C GLY A 131 3.12 7.68 -6.51
N CYS A 132 3.12 6.72 -7.44
CA CYS A 132 2.04 6.53 -8.39
C CYS A 132 0.80 5.95 -7.71
N VAL A 133 -0.38 6.46 -8.05
CA VAL A 133 -1.68 5.93 -7.64
C VAL A 133 -2.60 5.71 -8.85
N ASN A 134 -2.02 5.52 -10.04
CA ASN A 134 -2.76 5.12 -11.23
C ASN A 134 -2.97 3.59 -11.22
N PRO A 135 -4.20 3.09 -11.10
CA PRO A 135 -4.49 1.65 -11.04
C PRO A 135 -4.04 0.91 -12.31
N ALA A 136 -4.06 1.55 -13.48
CA ALA A 136 -3.60 0.96 -14.74
C ALA A 136 -2.10 0.66 -14.76
N TYR A 137 -1.31 1.29 -13.87
CA TYR A 137 0.14 1.14 -13.77
C TYR A 137 0.55 0.20 -12.64
N MET A 138 -0.38 -0.64 -12.21
CA MET A 138 -0.21 -1.62 -11.16
C MET A 138 -0.59 -3.00 -11.67
N LEU A 139 0.06 -4.02 -11.14
CA LEU A 139 -0.31 -5.42 -11.36
C LEU A 139 -0.44 -6.11 -10.02
N LEU A 140 -1.43 -6.99 -9.91
CA LEU A 140 -1.51 -7.93 -8.80
C LEU A 140 -0.60 -9.11 -9.12
N GLY A 141 0.16 -9.56 -8.13
CA GLY A 141 1.03 -10.73 -8.24
C GLY A 141 1.33 -11.30 -6.86
N THR A 142 2.39 -12.11 -6.77
CA THR A 142 2.85 -12.65 -5.50
C THR A 142 4.13 -11.97 -5.04
N ASN A 143 4.39 -12.05 -3.74
CA ASN A 143 5.67 -11.64 -3.16
C ASN A 143 6.87 -12.26 -3.90
N ARG A 144 6.77 -13.54 -4.26
CA ARG A 144 7.76 -14.28 -5.06
C ARG A 144 8.06 -13.56 -6.36
N THR A 145 7.03 -13.34 -7.18
CA THR A 145 7.18 -12.73 -8.50
C THR A 145 7.70 -11.31 -8.36
N ASN A 146 7.23 -10.53 -7.38
CA ASN A 146 7.70 -9.17 -7.15
C ASN A 146 9.21 -9.12 -6.82
N SER A 147 9.68 -10.01 -5.95
CA SER A 147 11.10 -10.09 -5.58
C SER A 147 11.97 -10.54 -6.77
N SER A 148 11.57 -11.58 -7.49
CA SER A 148 12.32 -12.05 -8.67
C SER A 148 12.43 -10.98 -9.75
N GLU A 149 11.35 -10.24 -10.01
CA GLU A 149 11.33 -9.13 -10.96
C GLU A 149 12.19 -7.95 -10.50
N TYR A 150 12.27 -7.70 -9.20
CA TYR A 150 13.17 -6.69 -8.63
C TYR A 150 14.63 -7.09 -8.83
N ASP A 151 15.00 -8.34 -8.53
CA ASP A 151 16.36 -8.84 -8.68
C ASP A 151 16.83 -8.78 -10.15
N LEU A 152 15.95 -9.15 -11.09
CA LEU A 152 16.22 -9.01 -12.52
C LEU A 152 16.47 -7.55 -12.92
N ARG A 153 15.67 -6.62 -12.40
CA ARG A 153 15.84 -5.19 -12.69
C ARG A 153 17.15 -4.63 -12.13
N VAL A 154 17.51 -5.01 -10.90
CA VAL A 154 18.80 -4.62 -10.30
C VAL A 154 19.97 -5.21 -11.07
N ALA A 155 19.87 -6.45 -11.54
CA ALA A 155 20.93 -7.09 -12.31
C ALA A 155 21.13 -6.45 -13.69
N ILE A 156 20.04 -6.03 -14.36
CA ILE A 156 20.08 -5.44 -15.70
C ILE A 156 20.43 -3.94 -15.66
N PHE A 157 19.98 -3.22 -14.63
CA PHE A 157 20.23 -1.79 -14.44
C PHE A 157 20.95 -1.51 -13.11
N PRO A 158 22.25 -1.85 -12.99
CA PRO A 158 23.01 -1.71 -11.74
C PRO A 158 23.27 -0.26 -11.30
N VAL A 159 22.87 0.73 -12.11
CA VAL A 159 23.11 2.16 -11.87
C VAL A 159 21.78 2.92 -11.72
N HIS A 160 21.54 3.41 -10.50
CA HIS A 160 20.62 4.47 -10.07
C HIS A 160 19.44 4.84 -11.00
N TRP A 161 18.22 4.46 -10.62
CA TRP A 161 17.03 5.22 -11.02
C TRP A 161 16.93 6.48 -10.14
N PRO A 162 16.69 7.69 -10.69
CA PRO A 162 17.03 8.97 -10.05
C PRO A 162 16.13 9.38 -8.86
N MET A 163 15.33 8.48 -8.29
CA MET A 163 14.55 8.78 -7.08
C MET A 163 14.98 7.99 -5.83
N SER A 164 16.02 7.17 -5.91
CA SER A 164 16.60 6.50 -4.71
C SER A 164 17.85 7.19 -4.15
N ALA A 165 18.35 8.24 -4.81
CA ALA A 165 19.58 8.95 -4.40
C ALA A 165 19.41 9.80 -3.11
N ASP A 166 18.19 10.21 -2.76
CA ASP A 166 17.91 10.99 -1.55
C ASP A 166 17.34 10.12 -0.43
N ARG A 167 17.94 8.96 -0.18
CA ARG A 167 17.71 8.23 1.08
C ARG A 167 18.67 8.82 2.11
N PRO A 168 18.27 9.72 3.02
CA PRO A 168 19.12 10.05 4.14
C PRO A 168 19.46 8.74 4.85
N ALA A 169 20.75 8.50 5.05
CA ALA A 169 21.25 7.37 5.81
C ALA A 169 20.41 7.24 7.08
N ALA A 170 19.94 6.02 7.36
CA ALA A 170 19.11 5.72 8.52
C ALA A 170 19.73 6.41 9.74
N HIS A 171 19.04 7.42 10.28
CA HIS A 171 19.46 8.05 11.51
C HIS A 171 19.52 6.96 12.57
N GLY A 172 20.75 6.69 13.05
CA GLY A 172 20.97 5.95 14.28
C GLY A 172 20.17 6.59 15.43
N PRO A 173 19.96 5.86 16.53
CA PRO A 173 19.11 6.32 17.63
C PRO A 173 19.54 7.72 18.06
N SER A 174 18.63 8.68 17.98
CA SER A 174 18.86 10.05 18.41
C SER A 174 19.15 10.08 19.92
N PRO A 175 20.17 10.83 20.38
CA PRO A 175 20.43 10.99 21.80
C PRO A 175 19.29 11.77 22.46
N THR A 176 19.00 11.42 23.71
CA THR A 176 17.97 12.04 24.55
C THR A 176 18.20 13.54 24.73
N PRO A 177 17.14 14.38 24.76
CA PRO A 177 17.29 15.79 25.03
C PRO A 177 17.54 16.01 26.53
N SER A 178 18.78 16.38 26.88
CA SER A 178 19.07 17.03 28.15
C SER A 178 18.85 18.54 28.01
N ALA A 179 18.32 19.13 29.08
CA ALA A 179 17.80 20.48 29.16
C ALA A 179 18.83 21.58 28.84
N ALA A 180 18.35 22.64 28.18
CA ALA A 180 18.95 23.97 28.28
C ALA A 180 17.85 25.03 28.28
N VAL A 181 17.90 25.85 29.32
CA VAL A 181 16.99 26.90 29.76
C VAL A 181 17.15 28.18 28.93
N SER A 182 16.06 28.97 28.87
CA SER A 182 15.90 30.42 28.61
C SER A 182 17.06 31.20 27.97
N THR A 183 16.81 32.13 27.03
CA THR A 183 16.16 33.42 27.33
C THR A 183 15.70 34.10 26.03
N ALA A 184 14.47 34.62 26.03
CA ALA A 184 13.92 35.46 24.97
C ALA A 184 14.21 36.94 25.26
N THR A 185 14.89 37.63 24.35
CA THR A 185 14.92 39.09 24.33
C THR A 185 13.92 39.57 23.28
N ARG A 186 12.83 40.17 23.74
CA ARG A 186 11.95 41.00 22.91
C ARG A 186 12.68 42.28 22.53
N ILE A 187 12.58 42.69 21.27
CA ILE A 187 12.58 44.12 20.92
C ILE A 187 11.47 44.33 19.88
N SER A 188 10.49 45.13 20.26
CA SER A 188 9.59 45.84 19.35
C SER A 188 9.69 47.32 19.69
N THR A 189 10.19 48.13 18.78
CA THR A 189 9.53 49.29 18.16
C THR A 189 10.44 49.84 17.07
#